data_AF-A0A4P2Q951-F1
#
_entry.id   AF-A0A4P2Q951-F1
#
_cell.length_a   1.000
_cell.length_b   1.000
_cell.length_c   1.000
_cell.angle_alpha   90.00
_cell.angle_beta   90.00
_cell.angle_gamma   90.00
#
_symmetry.space_group_name_H-M   'P 1'
#
loop_
_entity.id
_entity.type
_entity.pdbx_description
1 polymer ?
#
loop_
_entity_poly.entity_id
_entity_poly.type
_entity_poly.pdbx_seq_one_letter_code
_entity_poly.pdbx_strand_id
1 'polypeptide(L)'
;MLSDRAGFLVAFLGGPLAALLVGAFNTRALRRLGQDAWLLALAFAWSILVVAVAAHATATTPSELAATRHVVLFGHELSAAVLRRLVQASGLLVFLAFFLRHRRFHRAAALADAKPARPWIVGLSCLVAGGGLQIVLTMAMIAAFR
;
A
#
# COMPACT_ATOMS: atom_id res chain seq x y z
N MET A 1 -6.51 7.48 -15.73
CA MET A 1 -5.44 6.69 -15.09
C MET A 1 -4.54 7.63 -14.32
N LEU A 2 -3.98 7.17 -13.21
CA LEU A 2 -3.00 7.93 -12.42
C LEU A 2 -1.63 7.86 -13.12
N SER A 3 -0.82 8.92 -13.02
CA SER A 3 0.55 8.90 -13.56
C SER A 3 1.47 8.02 -12.70
N ASP A 4 2.52 7.47 -13.32
CA ASP A 4 3.45 6.54 -12.65
C ASP A 4 4.12 7.20 -11.44
N ARG A 5 4.52 8.47 -11.57
CA ARG A 5 5.14 9.24 -10.48
C ARG A 5 4.19 9.44 -9.31
N ALA A 6 2.92 9.76 -9.58
CA ALA A 6 1.92 9.92 -8.54
C ALA A 6 1.60 8.58 -7.88
N GLY A 7 1.49 7.49 -8.65
CA GLY A 7 1.28 6.15 -8.11
C GLY A 7 2.42 5.70 -7.21
N PHE A 8 3.67 5.96 -7.61
CA PHE A 8 4.85 5.69 -6.78
C PHE A 8 4.81 6.43 -5.45
N LEU A 9 4.54 7.75 -5.48
CA LEU A 9 4.49 8.57 -4.26
C LEU A 9 3.37 8.11 -3.32
N VAL A 10 2.19 7.80 -3.86
CA VAL A 10 1.05 7.31 -3.08
C VAL A 10 1.36 5.96 -2.44
N ALA A 11 1.99 5.04 -3.17
CA ALA A 11 2.40 3.74 -2.65
C ALA A 11 3.50 3.85 -1.58
N PHE A 12 4.48 4.74 -1.79
CA PHE A 12 5.58 4.96 -0.86
C PHE A 12 5.10 5.58 0.45
N LEU A 13 4.22 6.59 0.39
CA LEU A 13 3.76 7.32 1.56
C LEU A 13 2.59 6.61 2.26
N GLY A 14 1.66 6.03 1.50
CA GLY A 14 0.44 5.42 2.01
C GLY A 14 0.50 3.91 2.22
N GLY A 15 1.61 3.27 1.87
CA GLY A 15 1.80 1.84 2.08
C GLY A 15 1.02 0.94 1.10
N PRO A 16 0.90 -0.36 1.40
CA PRO A 16 0.33 -1.35 0.49
C PRO A 16 -1.15 -1.16 0.20
N LEU A 17 -1.94 -0.66 1.14
CA LEU A 17 -3.36 -0.37 0.91
C LEU A 17 -3.57 0.82 -0.04
N ALA A 18 -2.77 1.88 0.09
CA ALA A 18 -2.81 2.98 -0.86
C ALA A 18 -2.36 2.52 -2.27
N ALA A 19 -1.30 1.70 -2.35
CA ALA A 19 -0.85 1.10 -3.61
C ALA A 19 -1.94 0.22 -4.27
N LEU A 20 -2.66 -0.57 -3.46
CA LEU A 20 -3.79 -1.38 -3.91
C LEU A 20 -4.92 -0.51 -4.49
N LEU A 21 -5.29 0.59 -3.82
CA LEU A 21 -6.32 1.51 -4.31
C LEU A 21 -5.93 2.16 -5.64
N VAL A 22 -4.66 2.54 -5.79
CA VAL A 22 -4.13 3.05 -7.07
C VAL A 22 -4.21 1.97 -8.15
N GLY A 23 -3.79 0.74 -7.85
CA GLY A 23 -3.89 -0.41 -8.75
C GLY A 23 -5.32 -0.68 -9.19
N ALA A 24 -6.27 -0.72 -8.24
CA ALA A 24 -7.69 -0.91 -8.49
C ALA A 24 -8.27 0.21 -9.36
N PHE A 25 -7.92 1.47 -9.06
CA PHE A 25 -8.35 2.62 -9.86
C PHE A 25 -7.85 2.51 -11.31
N ASN A 26 -6.58 2.17 -11.50
CA ASN A 26 -6.00 2.02 -12.83
C ASN A 26 -6.60 0.82 -13.59
N THR A 27 -6.79 -0.33 -12.93
CA THR A 27 -7.45 -1.49 -13.53
C THR A 27 -8.88 -1.16 -13.96
N ARG A 28 -9.64 -0.43 -13.13
CA ARG A 28 -10.98 0.04 -13.49
C ARG A 28 -10.95 1.00 -14.67
N ALA A 29 -10.04 1.98 -14.65
CA ALA A 29 -9.89 2.94 -15.74
C ALA A 29 -9.52 2.27 -17.07
N LEU A 30 -8.76 1.19 -17.03
CA LEU A 30 -8.42 0.36 -18.19
C LEU A 30 -9.53 -0.61 -18.62
N ARG A 31 -10.62 -0.73 -17.85
CA ARG A 31 -11.70 -1.72 -18.04
C ARG A 31 -11.19 -3.17 -18.01
N ARG A 32 -10.22 -3.47 -17.14
CA ARG A 32 -9.56 -4.79 -17.04
C ARG A 32 -9.85 -5.53 -15.74
N LEU A 33 -10.94 -5.19 -15.05
CA LEU A 33 -11.28 -5.78 -13.75
C LEU A 33 -11.29 -7.31 -13.77
N GLY A 34 -11.85 -7.95 -14.81
CA GLY A 34 -11.83 -9.42 -14.92
C GLY A 34 -10.44 -10.02 -15.12
N GLN A 35 -9.56 -9.34 -15.85
CA GLN A 35 -8.21 -9.84 -16.18
C GLN A 35 -7.19 -9.64 -15.05
N ASP A 36 -7.41 -8.62 -14.22
CA ASP A 36 -6.52 -8.28 -13.12
C ASP A 36 -7.16 -8.61 -11.75
N ALA A 37 -8.33 -9.29 -11.72
CA ALA A 37 -9.03 -9.68 -10.50
C ALA A 37 -8.14 -10.50 -9.54
N TRP A 38 -7.40 -11.47 -10.09
CA TRP A 38 -6.48 -12.29 -9.31
C TRP A 38 -5.35 -11.46 -8.70
N LEU A 39 -4.85 -10.45 -9.41
CA LEU A 39 -3.79 -9.57 -8.93
C LEU A 39 -4.32 -8.64 -7.84
N LEU A 40 -5.54 -8.13 -7.99
CA LEU A 40 -6.23 -7.36 -6.96
C LEU A 40 -6.47 -8.19 -5.70
N ALA A 41 -6.91 -9.43 -5.84
CA ALA A 41 -7.11 -10.34 -4.71
C ALA A 41 -5.77 -10.65 -4.00
N LEU A 42 -4.72 -10.93 -4.76
CA LEU A 42 -3.38 -11.18 -4.21
C LEU A 42 -2.82 -9.94 -3.50
N ALA A 43 -2.92 -8.77 -4.11
CA ALA A 43 -2.48 -7.51 -3.52
C ALA A 43 -3.29 -7.15 -2.27
N PHE A 44 -4.60 -7.44 -2.25
CA PHE A 44 -5.43 -7.28 -1.06
C PHE A 44 -4.98 -8.22 0.06
N ALA A 45 -4.86 -9.52 -0.21
CA ALA A 45 -4.39 -10.50 0.79
C ALA A 45 -3.01 -10.12 1.35
N TRP A 46 -2.08 -9.71 0.48
CA TRP A 46 -0.76 -9.22 0.89
C TRP A 46 -0.84 -7.98 1.77
N SER A 47 -1.68 -7.00 1.40
CA SER A 47 -1.87 -5.77 2.18
C SER A 47 -2.41 -6.07 3.58
N ILE A 48 -3.39 -6.98 3.68
CA ILE A 48 -3.94 -7.42 4.97
C ILE A 48 -2.88 -8.14 5.80
N LEU A 49 -2.09 -9.03 5.19
CA LEU A 49 -0.99 -9.71 5.87
C LEU A 49 0.02 -8.71 6.44
N VAL A 50 0.47 -7.74 5.64
CA VAL A 50 1.42 -6.70 6.11
C VAL A 50 0.84 -5.92 7.28
N VAL A 51 -0.44 -5.56 7.22
CA VAL A 51 -1.12 -4.83 8.31
C VAL A 51 -1.21 -5.70 9.57
N ALA A 52 -1.56 -6.98 9.44
CA ALA A 52 -1.62 -7.91 10.56
C ALA A 52 -0.26 -8.11 11.22
N VAL A 53 0.81 -8.27 10.42
CA VAL A 53 2.18 -8.41 10.91
C VAL A 53 2.63 -7.14 11.65
N ALA A 54 2.36 -5.95 11.10
CA ALA A 54 2.69 -4.69 11.74
C ALA A 54 1.91 -4.46 13.04
N ALA A 55 0.62 -4.83 13.06
CA ALA A 55 -0.23 -4.75 14.25
C ALA A 55 0.25 -5.73 15.33
N HIS A 56 0.55 -6.97 14.96
CA HIS A 56 1.08 -7.98 15.87
C HIS A 56 2.39 -7.52 16.49
N ALA A 57 3.34 -7.03 15.68
CA ALA A 57 4.61 -6.53 16.18
C ALA A 57 4.43 -5.39 17.17
N THR A 58 3.48 -4.49 16.91
CA THR A 58 3.19 -3.36 17.81
C THR A 58 2.51 -3.83 19.10
N ALA A 59 1.59 -4.80 19.02
CA ALA A 59 0.81 -5.27 20.15
C ALA A 59 1.65 -6.09 21.15
N THR A 60 2.60 -6.88 20.67
CA THR A 60 3.48 -7.72 21.51
C THR A 60 4.71 -6.99 22.03
N THR A 61 4.91 -5.73 21.65
CA THR A 61 6.03 -4.92 22.12
C THR A 61 5.82 -4.49 23.57
N PRO A 62 6.73 -4.84 24.50
CA PRO A 62 6.70 -4.35 25.88
C PRO A 62 6.74 -2.82 25.94
N SER A 63 6.07 -2.22 26.93
CA SER A 63 5.99 -0.76 27.08
C SER A 63 7.35 -0.06 27.19
N GLU A 64 8.34 -0.75 27.77
CA GLU A 64 9.73 -0.27 27.91
C GLU A 64 10.43 -0.12 26.55
N LEU A 65 10.25 -1.10 25.65
CA LEU A 65 10.78 -1.08 24.29
C LEU A 65 10.02 -0.10 23.38
N ALA A 66 8.71 0.06 23.60
CA ALA A 66 7.93 1.05 22.89
C ALA A 66 8.43 2.48 23.18
N ALA A 67 8.85 2.76 24.42
CA ALA A 67 9.42 4.05 24.82
C ALA A 67 10.73 4.38 24.08
N THR A 68 11.51 3.37 23.69
CA THR A 68 12.76 3.53 22.93
C THR A 68 12.56 3.44 21.41
N ARG A 69 11.31 3.40 20.92
CA ARG A 69 10.95 3.25 19.50
C ARG A 69 11.39 1.92 18.89
N HIS A 70 11.45 0.87 19.69
CA HIS A 70 11.63 -0.50 19.22
C HIS A 70 10.29 -1.24 19.16
N VAL A 71 10.24 -2.30 18.36
CA VAL A 71 9.10 -3.21 18.20
C VAL A 71 9.60 -4.65 18.14
N VAL A 72 8.84 -5.59 18.69
CA VAL A 72 9.20 -7.01 18.67
C VAL A 72 8.49 -7.69 17.52
N LEU A 73 9.24 -8.35 16.63
CA LEU A 73 8.68 -9.13 15.52
C LEU A 73 9.33 -10.51 15.51
N PHE A 74 8.52 -11.57 15.65
CA PHE A 74 8.99 -12.96 15.72
C PHE A 74 10.13 -13.20 16.74
N GLY A 75 10.07 -12.53 17.89
CA GLY A 75 11.09 -12.63 18.94
C GLY A 75 12.34 -11.79 18.70
N HIS A 76 12.41 -11.02 17.60
CA HIS A 76 13.50 -10.09 17.33
C HIS A 76 13.09 -8.64 17.59
N GLU A 77 13.95 -7.89 18.26
CA GLU A 77 13.80 -6.45 18.42
C GLU A 77 14.20 -5.72 17.13
N LEU A 78 13.27 -4.94 16.59
CA LEU A 78 13.48 -4.10 15.43
C LEU A 78 13.25 -2.65 15.83
N SER A 79 13.95 -1.72 15.17
CA SER A 79 13.54 -0.31 15.26
C SER A 79 12.19 -0.12 14.56
N ALA A 80 11.30 0.69 15.15
CA ALA A 80 10.05 1.11 14.50
C ALA A 80 10.30 1.78 13.14
N ALA A 81 11.47 2.41 12.93
CA ALA A 81 11.87 2.96 11.64
C ALA A 81 12.10 1.86 10.59
N VAL A 82 12.65 0.71 10.99
CA VAL A 82 12.85 -0.45 10.11
C VAL A 82 11.49 -1.04 9.74
N LEU A 83 10.59 -1.25 10.71
CA LEU A 83 9.23 -1.73 10.43
C LEU A 83 8.51 -0.81 9.44
N ARG A 84 8.59 0.52 9.64
CA ARG A 84 8.02 1.49 8.70
C ARG A 84 8.60 1.34 7.29
N ARG A 85 9.93 1.21 7.15
CA ARG A 85 10.57 1.02 5.85
C ARG A 85 10.14 -0.29 5.17
N LEU A 86 9.94 -1.36 5.93
CA LEU A 86 9.42 -2.63 5.41
C LEU A 86 7.98 -2.47 4.88
N VAL A 87 7.13 -1.75 5.61
CA VAL A 87 5.77 -1.43 5.15
C VAL A 87 5.81 -0.58 3.87
N GLN A 88 6.67 0.43 3.79
CA GLN A 88 6.83 1.25 2.59
C GLN A 88 7.34 0.43 1.40
N ALA A 89 8.34 -0.43 1.62
CA ALA A 89 8.85 -1.34 0.60
C ALA A 89 7.76 -2.29 0.11
N SER A 90 6.90 -2.80 1.01
CA SER A 90 5.77 -3.64 0.63
C SER A 90 4.75 -2.89 -0.26
N GLY A 91 4.51 -1.60 0.01
CA GLY A 91 3.69 -0.74 -0.83
C GLY A 91 4.28 -0.54 -2.22
N LEU A 92 5.60 -0.31 -2.29
CA LEU A 92 6.31 -0.22 -3.55
C LEU A 92 6.26 -1.53 -4.35
N LEU A 93 6.31 -2.70 -3.70
CA LEU A 93 6.18 -3.99 -4.38
C LEU A 93 4.79 -4.17 -5.00
N VAL A 94 3.73 -3.81 -4.28
CA VAL A 94 2.35 -3.82 -4.81
C VAL A 94 2.24 -2.88 -6.00
N PHE A 95 2.76 -1.65 -5.88
CA PHE A 95 2.79 -0.69 -6.99
C PHE A 95 3.57 -1.24 -8.19
N LEU A 96 4.74 -1.82 -7.96
CA LEU A 96 5.58 -2.37 -9.01
C LEU A 96 4.86 -3.48 -9.78
N ALA A 97 4.12 -4.35 -9.09
CA ALA A 97 3.34 -5.42 -9.72
C ALA A 97 2.27 -4.85 -10.67
N PHE A 98 1.50 -3.85 -10.22
CA PHE A 98 0.52 -3.16 -11.07
C PHE A 98 1.19 -2.39 -12.21
N PHE A 99 2.29 -1.67 -11.92
CA PHE A 99 3.03 -0.91 -12.91
C PHE A 99 3.53 -1.82 -14.04
N LEU A 100 4.15 -2.96 -13.73
CA LEU A 100 4.61 -3.91 -14.73
C LEU A 100 3.44 -4.46 -15.56
N ARG A 101 2.31 -4.76 -14.91
CA ARG A 101 1.09 -5.25 -15.57
C ARG A 101 0.46 -4.20 -16.48
N HIS A 102 0.54 -2.92 -16.13
CA HIS A 102 -0.08 -1.81 -16.84
C HIS A 102 0.90 -1.07 -17.77
N ARG A 103 2.20 -1.38 -17.74
CA ARG A 103 3.28 -0.66 -18.45
C ARG A 103 3.00 -0.41 -19.93
N ARG A 104 2.44 -1.41 -20.62
CA ARG A 104 2.09 -1.29 -22.05
C ARG A 104 1.02 -0.22 -22.29
N PHE A 105 0.04 -0.11 -21.39
CA PHE A 105 -1.02 0.89 -21.47
C PHE A 105 -0.54 2.29 -21.10
N HIS A 106 0.35 2.40 -20.12
CA HIS A 106 1.00 3.68 -19.80
C HIS A 106 1.79 4.23 -20.99
N ARG A 107 2.53 3.37 -21.71
CA ARG A 107 3.20 3.75 -22.96
C ARG A 107 2.23 4.17 -24.06
N ALA A 108 1.16 3.40 -24.26
CA ALA A 108 0.15 3.73 -25.26
C ALA A 108 -0.54 5.07 -24.97
N ALA A 109 -0.86 5.34 -23.70
CA ALA A 109 -1.46 6.60 -23.27
C ALA A 109 -0.52 7.81 -23.50
N ALA A 110 0.79 7.63 -23.27
CA ALA A 110 1.79 8.66 -23.54
C ALA A 110 1.91 8.99 -25.03
N LEU A 111 1.79 7.99 -25.92
CA LEU A 111 1.82 8.19 -27.37
C LEU A 111 0.54 8.84 -27.90
N ALA A 112 -0.60 8.60 -27.25
CA ALA A 112 -1.90 9.15 -27.63
C ALA A 112 -2.18 10.56 -27.09
N ASP A 113 -1.19 11.20 -26.45
CA ASP A 113 -1.34 12.46 -25.68
C ASP A 113 -2.57 12.48 -24.76
N ALA A 114 -2.92 11.31 -24.23
CA ALA A 114 -4.11 11.14 -23.41
C ALA A 114 -3.85 11.76 -22.03
N LYS A 115 -4.41 12.94 -21.78
CA LYS A 115 -4.25 13.62 -20.49
C LYS A 115 -4.77 12.74 -19.34
N PRO A 116 -3.97 12.49 -18.29
CA PRO A 116 -4.45 11.77 -17.13
C PRO A 116 -5.55 12.57 -16.44
N ALA A 117 -6.66 11.89 -16.10
CA ALA A 117 -7.76 12.49 -15.36
C ALA A 117 -7.27 12.95 -13.97
N ARG A 118 -7.17 14.27 -13.77
CA ARG A 118 -6.93 14.97 -12.49
C ARG A 118 -6.08 14.16 -11.50
N PRO A 119 -4.79 13.93 -11.81
CA PRO A 119 -3.95 12.96 -11.11
C PRO A 119 -3.75 13.30 -9.62
N TRP A 120 -3.77 14.58 -9.27
CA TRP A 120 -3.57 15.01 -7.89
C TRP A 120 -4.75 14.64 -6.98
N ILE A 121 -6.00 14.82 -7.44
CA ILE A 121 -7.20 14.51 -6.64
C ILE A 121 -7.25 13.01 -6.37
N VAL A 122 -7.10 12.20 -7.42
CA VAL A 122 -7.15 10.75 -7.30
C VAL A 122 -6.02 10.25 -6.41
N GLY A 123 -4.79 10.75 -6.63
CA GLY A 123 -3.64 10.36 -5.82
C GLY A 123 -3.83 10.70 -4.35
N LEU A 124 -4.30 11.91 -4.04
CA LEU A 124 -4.54 12.34 -2.66
C LEU A 124 -5.67 11.54 -2.01
N SER A 125 -6.76 11.28 -2.74
CA SER A 125 -7.86 10.43 -2.24
C SER A 125 -7.40 9.01 -1.94
N CYS A 126 -6.59 8.40 -2.81
CA CYS A 126 -6.02 7.07 -2.57
C CYS A 126 -5.05 7.07 -1.39
N LEU A 127 -4.25 8.13 -1.23
CA LEU A 127 -3.32 8.28 -0.11
C LEU A 127 -4.07 8.39 1.21
N VAL A 128 -5.06 9.29 1.30
CA VAL A 128 -5.84 9.53 2.52
C VAL A 128 -6.71 8.31 2.85
N ALA A 129 -7.41 7.74 1.88
CA ALA A 129 -8.26 6.58 2.10
C ALA A 129 -7.42 5.33 2.45
N GLY A 130 -6.34 5.08 1.71
CA GLY A 130 -5.47 3.92 1.93
C GLY A 130 -4.70 4.02 3.25
N GLY A 131 -4.07 5.16 3.51
CA GLY A 131 -3.36 5.41 4.76
C GLY A 131 -4.28 5.43 5.97
N GLY A 132 -5.46 6.07 5.85
CA GLY A 132 -6.48 6.07 6.89
C GLY A 132 -7.00 4.66 7.20
N LEU A 133 -7.34 3.89 6.17
CA LEU A 133 -7.77 2.49 6.33
C LEU A 133 -6.68 1.64 6.98
N GLN A 134 -5.42 1.85 6.58
CA GLN A 134 -4.29 1.15 7.19
C GLN A 134 -4.19 1.44 8.69
N ILE A 135 -4.27 2.70 9.10
CA ILE A 135 -4.22 3.09 10.52
C ILE A 135 -5.38 2.45 11.29
N VAL A 136 -6.61 2.54 10.76
CA VAL A 136 -7.80 1.97 11.40
C VAL A 136 -7.66 0.46 11.58
N LEU A 137 -7.24 -0.26 10.55
CA LEU A 137 -7.05 -1.70 10.60
C LEU A 137 -5.93 -2.09 11.55
N THR A 138 -4.81 -1.37 11.55
CA THR A 138 -3.71 -1.62 12.50
C THR A 138 -4.19 -1.44 13.94
N MET A 139 -4.93 -0.37 14.25
CA MET A 139 -5.46 -0.14 15.60
C MET A 139 -6.48 -1.20 16.02
N ALA A 140 -7.40 -1.56 15.12
CA ALA A 140 -8.39 -2.61 15.37
C ALA A 140 -7.71 -3.97 15.65
N MET A 141 -6.66 -4.32 14.89
CA MET A 141 -5.91 -5.56 15.08
C MET A 141 -5.06 -5.53 16.35
N ILE A 142 -4.43 -4.39 16.70
CA ILE A 142 -3.73 -4.25 17.98
C ILE A 142 -4.69 -4.49 19.15
N ALA A 143 -5.90 -3.95 19.09
CA ALA A 143 -6.92 -4.17 20.11
C ALA A 143 -7.35 -5.64 20.20
N ALA A 144 -7.34 -6.38 19.09
CA ALA A 144 -7.69 -7.80 19.06
C ALA A 144 -6.56 -8.73 19.55
N PHE A 145 -5.30 -8.27 19.56
CA PHE A 145 -4.15 -9.04 20.03
C PHE A 145 -3.85 -8.86 21.52
N ARG A 146 -4.50 -7.91 22.19
CA ARG A 146 -4.42 -7.70 23.64
C ARG A 146 -5.49 -8.51 24.36
#